data_AF-A0A1V5IAY7-F1
#
_entry.id   AF-A0A1V5IAY7-F1
#
_cell.length_a   1.000
_cell.length_b   1.000
_cell.length_c   1.000
_cell.angle_alpha   90.00
_cell.angle_beta   90.00
_cell.angle_gamma   90.00
#
_symmetry.space_group_name_H-M   'P 1'
#
loop_
_entity.id
_entity.type
_entity.pdbx_description
1 polymer ?
#
loop_
_entity_poly.entity_id
_entity_poly.type
_entity_poly.pdbx_seq_one_letter_code
_entity_poly.pdbx_strand_id
1 'polypeptide(L)'
;MKRIWSVVKKTWEFIVLFHHGTFVDKRMAVVRKEAFDINDNLMLLLFGDFLGIPNPMSYYMLELLPYVADDLESWERRIQNRKFIIAEKAAQYDFD
;
A
#
# COMPACT_ATOMS: atom_id res chain seq x y z
N MET A 1 -38.65 -12.63 25.62
CA MET A 1 -37.26 -12.83 26.09
C MET A 1 -36.26 -13.00 24.94
N LYS A 2 -36.44 -13.96 24.01
CA LYS A 2 -35.52 -14.20 22.86
C LYS A 2 -35.28 -12.98 21.95
N ARG A 3 -36.30 -12.15 21.73
CA ARG A 3 -36.25 -10.94 20.90
C ARG A 3 -35.37 -9.82 21.48
N ILE A 4 -35.24 -9.74 22.81
CA ILE A 4 -34.37 -8.74 23.47
C ILE A 4 -32.91 -9.15 23.27
N TRP A 5 -32.62 -10.45 23.44
CA TRP A 5 -31.28 -11.00 23.22
C TRP A 5 -30.80 -10.84 21.77
N SER A 6 -31.67 -11.02 20.78
CA SER A 6 -31.30 -10.80 19.37
C SER A 6 -31.00 -9.33 19.07
N VAL A 7 -31.72 -8.40 19.71
CA VAL A 7 -31.48 -6.96 19.53
C VAL A 7 -30.15 -6.56 20.16
N VAL A 8 -29.86 -7.02 21.38
CA VAL A 8 -28.59 -6.76 22.07
C VAL A 8 -27.40 -7.31 21.29
N LYS A 9 -27.51 -8.52 20.73
CA LYS A 9 -26.45 -9.11 19.90
C LYS A 9 -26.21 -8.26 18.65
N LYS A 10 -27.28 -7.80 18.00
CA LYS A 10 -27.19 -6.99 16.78
C LYS A 10 -26.61 -5.60 17.02
N THR A 11 -26.95 -4.95 18.14
CA THR A 11 -26.31 -3.67 18.52
C THR A 11 -24.85 -3.86 18.90
N TRP A 12 -24.48 -4.98 19.53
CA TRP A 12 -23.08 -5.30 19.80
C TRP A 12 -22.27 -5.50 18.51
N GLU A 13 -22.79 -6.31 17.59
CA GLU A 13 -22.19 -6.52 16.27
C GLU A 13 -22.04 -5.18 15.51
N PHE A 14 -23.05 -4.31 15.57
CA PHE A 14 -22.98 -2.98 14.98
C PHE A 14 -21.85 -2.12 15.58
N ILE A 15 -21.72 -2.09 16.91
CA ILE A 15 -20.67 -1.31 17.59
C ILE A 15 -19.28 -1.83 17.20
N VAL A 16 -19.10 -3.16 17.17
CA VAL A 16 -17.83 -3.78 16.78
C VAL A 16 -17.50 -3.45 15.32
N LEU A 17 -18.46 -3.58 14.41
CA LEU A 17 -18.27 -3.26 12.98
C LEU A 17 -18.01 -1.76 12.78
N PHE A 18 -18.70 -0.89 13.52
CA PHE A 18 -18.47 0.55 13.49
C PHE A 18 -17.06 0.91 13.96
N HIS A 19 -16.60 0.31 15.06
CA HIS A 19 -15.25 0.55 15.59
C HIS A 19 -14.18 0.00 14.64
N HIS A 20 -14.43 -1.15 14.02
CA HIS A 20 -13.54 -1.71 13.01
C HIS A 20 -13.45 -0.79 11.78
N GLY A 21 -14.58 -0.37 11.21
CA GLY A 21 -14.59 0.49 10.01
C GLY A 21 -13.98 1.88 10.24
N THR A 22 -14.19 2.48 11.41
CA THR A 22 -13.69 3.84 11.70
C THR A 22 -12.21 3.88 12.07
N PHE A 23 -11.72 2.90 12.84
CA PHE A 23 -10.35 2.95 13.36
C PHE A 23 -9.36 2.05 12.61
N VAL A 24 -9.79 0.89 12.11
CA VAL A 24 -8.88 -0.05 11.45
C VAL A 24 -8.62 0.38 10.02
N ASP A 25 -9.66 0.73 9.27
CA ASP A 25 -9.53 1.02 7.83
C ASP A 25 -8.60 2.21 7.54
N LYS A 26 -8.73 3.31 8.31
CA LYS A 26 -7.84 4.48 8.18
C LYS A 26 -6.37 4.14 8.42
N ARG A 27 -6.07 3.26 9.39
CA ARG A 27 -4.69 2.81 9.67
C ARG A 27 -4.17 1.89 8.58
N MET A 28 -5.02 1.05 8.00
CA MET A 28 -4.63 0.15 6.91
C MET A 28 -4.21 0.91 5.65
N ALA A 29 -4.80 2.08 5.38
CA ALA A 29 -4.39 2.93 4.26
C ALA A 29 -2.93 3.40 4.39
N VAL A 30 -2.52 3.82 5.59
CA VAL A 30 -1.13 4.24 5.88
C VAL A 30 -0.18 3.07 5.72
N VAL A 31 -0.50 1.93 6.33
CA VAL A 31 0.33 0.71 6.23
C VAL A 31 0.47 0.25 4.78
N ARG A 32 -0.62 0.28 4.00
CA ARG A 32 -0.59 -0.06 2.57
C ARG A 32 0.31 0.89 1.78
N LYS A 33 0.27 2.19 2.08
CA LYS A 33 1.14 3.18 1.45
C LYS A 33 2.61 2.93 1.79
N GLU A 34 2.93 2.62 3.05
CA GLU A 34 4.29 2.25 3.45
C GLU A 34 4.78 0.98 2.74
N ALA A 35 3.91 -0.03 2.60
CA ALA A 35 4.22 -1.23 1.84
C ALA A 35 4.52 -0.92 0.36
N PHE A 36 3.74 -0.03 -0.27
CA PHE A 36 4.04 0.43 -1.62
C PHE A 36 5.35 1.21 -1.71
N ASP A 37 5.66 2.08 -0.75
CA ASP A 37 6.93 2.81 -0.74
C ASP A 37 8.14 1.88 -0.66
N ILE A 38 8.06 0.84 0.16
CA ILE A 38 9.12 -0.18 0.28
C ILE A 38 9.24 -0.97 -1.03
N ASN A 39 8.12 -1.38 -1.61
CA ASN A 39 8.11 -2.10 -2.87
C ASN A 39 8.66 -1.24 -4.02
N ASP A 40 8.31 0.05 -4.06
CA ASP A 40 8.79 0.98 -5.06
C ASP A 40 10.32 1.14 -4.99
N ASN A 41 10.88 1.20 -3.78
CA ASN A 41 12.33 1.21 -3.56
C ASN A 41 12.99 -0.10 -4.01
N LEU A 42 12.39 -1.26 -3.72
CA LEU A 42 12.88 -2.55 -4.21
C LEU A 42 12.90 -2.59 -5.73
N MET A 43 11.80 -2.22 -6.38
CA MET A 43 11.67 -2.21 -7.84
C MET A 43 12.66 -1.24 -8.49
N LEU A 44 12.95 -0.10 -7.87
CA LEU A 44 14.02 0.81 -8.31
C LEU A 44 15.42 0.17 -8.23
N LEU A 45 15.70 -0.59 -7.17
CA LEU A 45 16.97 -1.32 -7.03
C LEU A 45 17.10 -2.45 -8.03
N LEU A 46 15.98 -3.11 -8.38
CA LEU A 46 15.96 -4.23 -9.31
C LEU A 46 15.98 -3.78 -10.78
N PHE A 47 15.17 -2.79 -11.12
CA PHE A 47 14.85 -2.40 -12.50
C PHE A 47 15.09 -0.90 -12.77
N GLY A 48 15.98 -0.26 -11.99
CA GLY A 48 16.41 1.12 -12.22
C GLY A 48 16.98 1.38 -13.62
N ASP A 49 17.48 0.32 -14.28
CA ASP A 49 17.92 0.34 -15.69
C ASP A 49 16.83 0.82 -16.65
N PHE A 50 15.56 0.48 -16.39
CA PHE A 50 14.44 0.92 -17.22
C PHE A 50 14.24 2.44 -17.14
N LEU A 51 14.72 3.07 -16.06
CA LEU A 51 14.72 4.51 -15.86
C LEU A 51 16.05 5.16 -16.28
N GLY A 52 16.98 4.40 -16.86
CA GLY A 52 18.29 4.87 -17.30
C GLY A 52 19.35 4.94 -16.20
N ILE A 53 19.10 4.37 -15.02
CA ILE A 53 20.09 4.26 -13.94
C ILE A 53 20.82 2.93 -14.10
N PRO A 54 22.10 2.91 -14.50
CA PRO A 54 22.80 1.66 -14.77
C PRO A 54 22.99 0.83 -13.49
N ASN A 55 22.58 -0.43 -13.56
CA ASN A 55 22.63 -1.41 -12.49
C ASN A 55 23.52 -2.60 -12.90
N PRO A 56 24.62 -2.85 -12.17
CA PRO A 56 25.57 -3.91 -12.52
C PRO A 56 24.99 -5.32 -12.36
N MET A 57 23.87 -5.48 -11.66
CA MET A 57 23.25 -6.78 -11.33
C MET A 57 22.02 -7.11 -12.17
N SER A 58 21.65 -6.27 -13.14
CA SER A 58 20.41 -6.41 -13.91
C SER A 58 20.25 -7.75 -14.62
N TYR A 59 21.35 -8.35 -15.08
CA TYR A 59 21.34 -9.66 -15.70
C TYR A 59 20.71 -10.72 -14.78
N TYR A 60 21.06 -10.72 -13.49
CA TYR A 60 20.53 -11.67 -12.51
C TYR A 60 19.13 -11.27 -12.04
N MET A 61 18.82 -9.98 -12.00
CA MET A 61 17.53 -9.49 -11.55
C MET A 61 16.40 -9.80 -12.54
N LEU A 62 16.71 -10.04 -13.81
CA LEU A 62 15.75 -10.54 -14.80
C LEU A 62 15.12 -11.89 -14.42
N GLU A 63 15.81 -12.71 -13.61
CA GLU A 63 15.23 -13.97 -13.09
C GLU A 63 14.04 -13.73 -12.15
N LEU A 64 13.99 -12.55 -11.52
CA LEU A 64 12.89 -12.13 -10.65
C LEU A 64 11.70 -11.56 -11.43
N LEU A 65 11.89 -11.21 -12.71
CA LEU A 65 10.87 -10.57 -13.54
C LEU A 65 9.53 -11.32 -13.53
N PRO A 66 9.46 -12.67 -13.66
CA PRO A 66 8.18 -13.38 -13.64
C PRO A 66 7.39 -13.24 -12.34
N TYR A 67 8.06 -12.94 -11.22
CA TYR A 67 7.43 -12.80 -9.91
C TYR A 67 6.90 -11.39 -9.64
N VAL A 68 7.43 -10.39 -10.37
CA VAL A 68 7.06 -8.98 -10.21
C VAL A 68 6.38 -8.40 -11.46
N ALA A 69 6.20 -9.22 -12.50
CA ALA A 69 5.67 -8.81 -13.80
C ALA A 69 4.29 -8.16 -13.69
N ASP A 70 3.42 -8.71 -12.84
CA ASP A 70 2.07 -8.19 -12.64
C ASP A 70 2.06 -6.83 -11.91
N ASP A 71 3.09 -6.54 -11.12
CA ASP A 71 3.21 -5.31 -10.35
C ASP A 71 3.90 -4.18 -11.13
N LEU A 72 4.56 -4.49 -12.24
CA LEU A 72 5.41 -3.58 -13.02
C LEU A 72 4.64 -2.38 -13.60
N GLU A 73 3.49 -2.62 -14.25
CA GLU A 73 2.68 -1.54 -14.84
C GLU A 73 2.16 -0.58 -13.76
N SER A 74 1.69 -1.15 -12.64
CA SER A 74 1.18 -0.36 -11.52
C SER A 74 2.30 0.45 -10.85
N TRP A 75 3.49 -0.14 -10.71
CA TRP A 75 4.67 0.53 -10.20
C TRP A 75 5.13 1.68 -11.11
N GLU A 76 5.26 1.45 -12.41
CA GLU A 76 5.69 2.46 -13.38
C GLU A 76 4.78 3.70 -13.29
N ARG A 77 3.47 3.49 -13.26
CA ARG A 77 2.48 4.56 -13.11
C ARG A 77 2.61 5.31 -11.78
N ARG A 78 2.93 4.64 -10.67
CA ARG A 78 3.16 5.31 -9.37
C ARG A 78 4.40 6.19 -9.43
N ILE A 79 5.51 5.67 -9.96
CA ILE A 79 6.77 6.40 -10.09
C ILE A 79 6.63 7.61 -11.00
N GLN A 80 5.97 7.46 -12.16
CA GLN A 80 5.72 8.58 -13.09
C GLN A 80 4.93 9.73 -12.45
N ASN A 81 4.01 9.42 -11.53
CA ASN A 81 3.19 10.41 -10.85
C ASN A 81 3.87 11.02 -9.61
N ARG A 82 5.01 10.48 -9.17
CA ARG A 82 5.73 10.94 -7.97
C ARG A 82 6.47 12.25 -8.28
N LYS A 83 5.98 13.37 -7.74
CA LYS A 83 6.59 14.71 -7.94
C LYS A 83 7.51 15.12 -6.80
N PHE A 84 7.02 15.09 -5.55
CA PHE A 84 7.75 15.55 -4.37
C PHE A 84 7.58 14.56 -3.21
N ILE A 85 8.70 13.96 -2.77
CA ILE A 85 8.73 12.97 -1.68
C ILE A 85 8.19 13.57 -0.36
N ILE A 86 8.56 14.82 -0.07
CA ILE A 86 8.17 15.49 1.18
C ILE A 86 6.65 15.70 1.22
N ALA A 87 6.05 16.17 0.12
CA ALA A 87 4.60 16.37 0.03
C ALA A 87 3.83 15.05 0.17
N GLU A 88 4.37 13.97 -0.42
CA GLU A 88 3.78 12.64 -0.32
C GLU A 88 3.83 12.08 1.12
N LYS A 89 4.94 12.31 1.83
CA LYS A 89 5.08 11.94 3.24
C LYS A 89 4.21 12.79 4.16
N ALA A 90 4.05 14.09 3.89
CA ALA A 90 3.13 14.95 4.63
C ALA A 90 1.67 14.45 4.50
N ALA A 91 1.23 14.18 3.26
CA ALA A 91 -0.11 13.66 2.98
C ALA A 91 -0.36 12.24 3.54
N GLN A 92 0.69 11.46 3.84
CA GLN A 92 0.55 10.13 4.45
C GLN A 92 0.09 10.19 5.91
N TYR A 93 0.48 11.23 6.64
CA TYR A 93 0.23 11.37 8.07
C TYR A 93 -0.89 12.38 8.39
N ASP A 94 -1.71 12.73 7.39
CA ASP A 94 -2.82 13.67 7.56
C ASP A 94 -2.37 15.06 8.05
N PHE A 95 -1.13 15.45 7.73
CA PHE A 95 -0.64 16.81 7.95
C PHE A 95 -1.15 17.73 6.82
N ASP A 96 -2.46 17.98 6.79
CA ASP A 96 -3.04 19.12 6.08
C ASP A 96 -2.91 20.42 6.90
#